data_AF-A0A7V8A5N7-F1
#
_entry.id   AF-A0A7V8A5N7-F1
#
_cell.length_a   1.000
_cell.length_b   1.000
_cell.length_c   1.000
_cell.angle_alpha   90.00
_cell.angle_beta   90.00
_cell.angle_gamma   90.00
#
_symmetry.space_group_name_H-M   'P 1'
#
loop_
_entity.id
_entity.type
_entity.pdbx_description
1 polymer ?
#
loop_
_entity_poly.entity_id
_entity_poly.type
_entity_poly.pdbx_seq_one_letter_code
_entity_poly.pdbx_strand_id
1 'polypeptide(L)'
;MKSIKTSFMKNNFIEGTFQNRTNRFIAEVIVGNEVGIAHVANTGRCKELLVPGVKVLLNKNDNPNRKTKYSLNYVENKGYWVNMVSVSANLAVYNSLIAGEIETIKNPYDIQREFCMPGTRIDIYCKNEKMDVYIEVKSVTLLKDEYLQFPDAPTLRGVKHLDHLIELKRQGKRAIILFVAQHPLGQIFKANLENDPVFANKLKEAQEEGVEILAYMASSELGVLKLTNSLPIEI
;
A
#
# COMPACT_ATOMS: atom_id res chain seq x y z
N MET A 1 -5.85 26.70 -5.78
CA MET A 1 -6.28 25.75 -6.85
C MET A 1 -5.39 25.91 -8.07
N LYS A 2 -4.21 25.26 -8.10
CA LYS A 2 -3.40 25.16 -9.31
C LYS A 2 -3.63 23.77 -9.92
N SER A 3 -4.42 23.77 -11.00
CA SER A 3 -4.45 22.81 -12.10
C SER A 3 -3.74 21.46 -11.88
N ILE A 4 -4.53 20.46 -11.47
CA ILE A 4 -4.20 19.02 -11.54
C ILE A 4 -3.97 18.54 -13.00
N LYS A 5 -4.27 19.37 -14.01
CA LYS A 5 -4.23 18.99 -15.43
C LYS A 5 -2.82 18.76 -16.00
N THR A 6 -1.75 19.28 -15.38
CA THR A 6 -0.43 19.31 -16.03
C THR A 6 0.42 18.05 -15.81
N SER A 7 -0.01 17.11 -14.95
CA SER A 7 0.72 15.85 -14.69
C SER A 7 0.26 14.65 -15.55
N PHE A 8 -0.83 14.78 -16.32
CA PHE A 8 -1.41 13.65 -17.07
C PHE A 8 -0.52 13.14 -18.22
N MET A 9 0.38 13.96 -18.77
CA MET A 9 1.05 13.64 -20.03
C MET A 9 2.14 12.55 -19.96
N LYS A 10 2.60 12.11 -18.77
CA LYS A 10 3.64 11.06 -18.68
C LYS A 10 3.10 9.65 -18.55
N ASN A 11 1.83 9.48 -18.18
CA ASN A 11 1.23 8.17 -18.00
C ASN A 11 -0.06 8.15 -18.83
N ASN A 12 -0.07 7.38 -19.92
CA ASN A 12 -1.19 7.25 -20.85
C ASN A 12 -2.40 6.53 -20.20
N PHE A 13 -2.97 7.11 -19.15
CA PHE A 13 -4.15 6.60 -18.49
C PHE A 13 -5.40 6.94 -19.29
N ILE A 14 -6.34 6.01 -19.26
CA ILE A 14 -7.68 6.15 -19.81
C ILE A 14 -8.61 6.42 -18.63
N GLU A 15 -9.34 7.53 -18.69
CA GLU A 15 -10.39 7.83 -17.72
C GLU A 15 -11.60 6.91 -17.95
N GLY A 16 -12.17 6.41 -16.86
CA GLY A 16 -13.39 5.64 -16.87
C GLY A 16 -14.21 5.89 -15.61
N THR A 17 -15.36 5.22 -15.53
CA THR A 17 -16.26 5.25 -14.38
C THR A 17 -16.40 3.85 -13.81
N PHE A 18 -16.08 3.68 -12.54
CA PHE A 18 -16.25 2.40 -11.86
C PHE A 18 -17.74 2.04 -11.75
N GLN A 19 -18.11 0.79 -12.03
CA GLN A 19 -19.49 0.30 -11.91
C GLN A 19 -19.62 -0.67 -10.75
N ASN A 20 -18.87 -1.77 -10.78
CA ASN A 20 -18.99 -2.84 -9.80
C ASN A 20 -17.68 -3.61 -9.68
N ARG A 21 -17.44 -4.23 -8.52
CA ARG A 21 -16.33 -5.15 -8.29
C ARG A 21 -16.89 -6.54 -8.05
N THR A 22 -16.95 -7.34 -9.11
CA THR A 22 -17.57 -8.67 -9.10
C THR A 22 -16.81 -9.67 -8.22
N ASN A 23 -15.48 -9.51 -8.10
CA ASN A 23 -14.67 -10.21 -7.11
C ASN A 23 -13.40 -9.43 -6.77
N ARG A 24 -12.56 -9.97 -5.89
CA ARG A 24 -11.32 -9.33 -5.44
C ARG A 24 -10.37 -8.86 -6.56
N PHE A 25 -10.43 -9.41 -7.77
CA PHE A 25 -9.51 -9.07 -8.85
C PHE A 25 -10.18 -8.53 -10.11
N ILE A 26 -11.51 -8.45 -10.16
CA ILE A 26 -12.27 -8.08 -11.35
C ILE A 26 -13.24 -6.95 -11.01
N ALA A 27 -13.18 -5.89 -11.81
CA ALA A 27 -14.11 -4.78 -11.79
C ALA A 27 -14.69 -4.52 -13.18
N GLU A 28 -15.94 -4.07 -13.21
CA GLU A 28 -16.62 -3.51 -14.36
C GLU A 28 -16.45 -1.99 -14.33
N VAL A 29 -16.13 -1.43 -15.49
CA VAL A 29 -15.88 0.00 -15.68
C VAL A 29 -16.55 0.47 -16.97
N ILE A 30 -16.98 1.71 -17.03
CA ILE A 30 -17.39 2.36 -18.28
C ILE A 30 -16.21 3.16 -18.81
N VAL A 31 -15.84 2.93 -20.06
CA VAL A 31 -14.80 3.68 -20.77
C VAL A 31 -15.41 4.23 -22.06
N GLY A 32 -15.56 5.55 -22.14
CA GLY A 32 -16.41 6.16 -23.17
C GLY A 32 -17.86 5.69 -23.01
N ASN A 33 -18.38 4.98 -24.01
CA ASN A 33 -19.75 4.44 -24.00
C ASN A 33 -19.79 2.90 -23.86
N GLU A 34 -18.65 2.25 -23.62
CA GLU A 34 -18.55 0.79 -23.53
C GLU A 34 -18.33 0.31 -22.10
N VAL A 35 -18.94 -0.83 -21.77
CA VAL A 35 -18.61 -1.59 -20.55
C VAL A 35 -17.32 -2.37 -20.80
N GLY A 36 -16.34 -2.17 -19.93
CA GLY A 36 -15.05 -2.84 -19.93
C GLY A 36 -14.81 -3.62 -18.64
N ILE A 37 -13.92 -4.60 -18.73
CA ILE A 37 -13.46 -5.38 -17.57
C ILE A 37 -12.03 -4.98 -17.21
N ALA A 38 -11.84 -4.55 -15.95
CA ALA A 38 -10.59 -4.15 -15.37
C ALA A 38 -10.09 -5.15 -14.33
N HIS A 39 -8.79 -5.38 -14.30
CA HIS A 39 -8.14 -6.06 -13.18
C HIS A 39 -7.92 -5.09 -12.02
N VAL A 40 -8.22 -5.52 -10.79
CA VAL A 40 -7.93 -4.79 -9.56
C VAL A 40 -6.74 -5.44 -8.86
N ALA A 41 -5.60 -4.74 -8.81
CA ALA A 41 -4.34 -5.21 -8.24
C ALA A 41 -4.21 -4.87 -6.74
N ASN A 42 -5.32 -5.00 -6.00
CA ASN A 42 -5.41 -4.76 -4.56
C ASN A 42 -6.29 -5.85 -3.94
N THR A 43 -5.80 -6.54 -2.91
CA THR A 43 -6.54 -7.63 -2.26
C THR A 43 -7.52 -7.17 -1.19
N GLY A 44 -7.42 -5.91 -0.75
CA GLY A 44 -8.35 -5.27 0.18
C GLY A 44 -9.75 -5.14 -0.41
N ARG A 45 -10.73 -4.83 0.44
CA ARG A 45 -12.13 -4.62 0.05
C ARG A 45 -12.29 -3.29 -0.67
N CYS A 46 -11.61 -2.24 -0.21
CA CYS A 46 -11.63 -0.89 -0.77
C CYS A 46 -13.06 -0.37 -1.02
N LYS A 47 -14.00 -0.65 -0.12
CA LYS A 47 -15.44 -0.34 -0.30
C LYS A 47 -15.73 1.15 -0.28
N GLU A 48 -14.93 1.90 0.46
CA GLU A 48 -14.95 3.35 0.58
C GLU A 48 -14.38 4.06 -0.67
N LEU A 49 -13.56 3.35 -1.45
CA LEU A 49 -12.95 3.87 -2.67
C LEU A 49 -13.73 3.43 -3.92
N LEU A 50 -14.04 2.14 -4.02
CA LEU A 50 -14.68 1.53 -5.18
C LEU A 50 -16.22 1.60 -5.06
N VAL A 51 -16.74 2.82 -5.07
CA VAL A 51 -18.17 3.13 -5.04
C VAL A 51 -18.69 3.31 -6.49
N PRO A 52 -19.82 2.72 -6.89
CA PRO A 52 -20.36 2.91 -8.23
C PRO A 52 -20.47 4.39 -8.62
N GLY A 53 -20.00 4.74 -9.81
CA GLY A 53 -20.02 6.12 -10.32
C GLY A 53 -18.74 6.92 -10.07
N VAL A 54 -17.79 6.45 -9.25
CA VAL A 54 -16.51 7.16 -9.06
C VAL A 54 -15.65 7.11 -10.31
N LYS A 55 -14.84 8.15 -10.50
CA LYS A 55 -13.86 8.20 -11.59
C LYS A 55 -12.70 7.25 -11.30
N VAL A 56 -12.19 6.63 -12.34
CA VAL A 56 -11.01 5.77 -12.28
C VAL A 56 -10.05 6.09 -13.42
N LEU A 57 -8.76 5.84 -13.17
CA LEU A 57 -7.73 5.85 -14.19
C LEU A 57 -7.27 4.43 -14.47
N LEU A 58 -7.25 4.08 -15.75
CA LEU A 58 -7.02 2.73 -16.23
C LEU A 58 -5.84 2.69 -17.19
N ASN A 59 -5.07 1.60 -17.15
CA ASN A 59 -4.21 1.22 -18.26
C ASN A 59 -4.92 0.20 -19.15
N LYS A 60 -4.89 0.41 -20.46
CA LYS A 60 -5.30 -0.63 -21.42
C LYS A 60 -4.17 -1.66 -21.54
N ASN A 61 -4.56 -2.93 -21.64
CA ASN A 61 -3.64 -4.01 -21.93
C ASN A 61 -3.97 -4.57 -23.32
N ASP A 62 -2.99 -4.58 -24.22
CA ASP A 62 -3.17 -5.05 -25.59
C ASP A 62 -2.83 -6.54 -25.76
N ASN A 63 -2.46 -7.27 -24.69
CA ASN A 63 -2.24 -8.70 -24.76
C ASN A 63 -3.56 -9.44 -25.03
N PRO A 64 -3.72 -10.10 -26.20
CA PRO A 64 -4.98 -10.75 -26.57
C PRO A 64 -5.35 -11.93 -25.68
N ASN A 65 -4.38 -12.53 -24.97
CA ASN A 65 -4.62 -13.66 -24.07
C ASN A 65 -5.14 -13.23 -22.69
N ARG A 66 -5.16 -11.93 -22.40
CA ARG A 66 -5.58 -11.42 -21.10
C ARG A 66 -7.10 -11.33 -21.03
N LYS A 67 -7.70 -11.94 -20.01
CA LYS A 67 -9.15 -11.89 -19.77
C LYS A 67 -9.68 -10.49 -19.42
N THR A 68 -8.81 -9.58 -19.00
CA THR A 68 -9.16 -8.21 -18.61
C THR A 68 -8.51 -7.23 -19.58
N LYS A 69 -9.32 -6.40 -20.23
CA LYS A 69 -8.87 -5.38 -21.19
C LYS A 69 -8.15 -4.21 -20.50
N TYR A 70 -8.50 -3.97 -19.23
CA TYR A 70 -7.97 -2.85 -18.45
C TYR A 70 -7.30 -3.31 -17.16
N SER A 71 -6.47 -2.45 -16.58
CA SER A 71 -6.02 -2.52 -15.18
C SER A 71 -6.48 -1.24 -14.50
N LEU A 72 -7.08 -1.35 -13.32
CA LEU A 72 -7.49 -0.20 -12.52
C LEU A 72 -6.27 0.27 -11.72
N ASN A 73 -5.77 1.46 -12.04
CA ASN A 73 -4.56 2.02 -11.46
C ASN A 73 -4.85 3.04 -10.37
N TYR A 74 -5.83 3.92 -10.58
CA TYR A 74 -6.24 4.91 -9.60
C TYR A 74 -7.75 5.00 -9.52
N VAL A 75 -8.22 5.41 -8.37
CA VAL A 75 -9.62 5.75 -8.10
C VAL A 75 -9.67 7.14 -7.50
N GLU A 76 -10.65 7.93 -7.93
CA GLU A 76 -10.90 9.24 -7.36
C GLU A 76 -11.61 9.09 -6.02
N ASN A 77 -11.08 9.76 -4.99
CA ASN A 77 -11.73 9.88 -3.70
C ASN A 77 -11.50 11.29 -3.16
N LYS A 78 -12.60 11.99 -2.84
CA LYS A 78 -12.59 13.33 -2.20
C LYS A 78 -11.71 14.37 -2.93
N GLY A 79 -11.66 14.31 -4.26
CA GLY A 79 -10.88 15.18 -5.14
C GLY A 79 -9.44 14.72 -5.42
N TYR A 80 -9.03 13.56 -4.91
CA TYR A 80 -7.67 13.04 -5.02
C TYR A 80 -7.62 11.68 -5.71
N TRP A 81 -6.52 11.39 -6.39
CA TRP A 81 -6.26 10.07 -6.97
C TRP A 81 -5.59 9.17 -5.95
N VAL A 82 -6.27 8.08 -5.56
CA VAL A 82 -5.71 7.05 -4.69
C VAL A 82 -5.21 5.90 -5.54
N ASN A 83 -3.95 5.49 -5.34
CA ASN A 83 -3.34 4.38 -6.07
C ASN A 83 -3.94 3.03 -5.61
N MET A 84 -4.30 2.19 -6.58
CA MET A 84 -4.98 0.91 -6.38
C MET A 84 -4.08 -0.30 -6.67
N VAL A 85 -2.77 -0.09 -6.81
CA VAL A 85 -1.78 -1.12 -7.12
C VAL A 85 -0.94 -1.37 -5.86
N SER A 86 -1.35 -2.32 -5.04
CA SER A 86 -0.75 -2.49 -3.70
C SER A 86 0.77 -2.73 -3.70
N VAL A 87 1.31 -3.36 -4.75
CA VAL A 87 2.76 -3.61 -4.89
C VAL A 87 3.58 -2.32 -5.09
N SER A 88 2.94 -1.19 -5.42
CA SER A 88 3.61 0.11 -5.53
C SER A 88 4.15 0.60 -4.19
N ALA A 89 3.54 0.20 -3.06
CA ALA A 89 4.04 0.51 -1.72
C ALA A 89 5.42 -0.12 -1.47
N ASN A 90 5.59 -1.40 -1.80
CA ASN A 90 6.87 -2.11 -1.66
C ASN A 90 7.97 -1.43 -2.49
N LEU A 91 7.63 -1.00 -3.71
CA LEU A 91 8.57 -0.30 -4.58
C LEU A 91 8.94 1.10 -4.03
N ALA A 92 7.99 1.83 -3.46
CA ALA A 92 8.24 3.12 -2.83
C ALA A 92 9.25 2.99 -1.67
N VAL A 93 9.02 2.02 -0.77
CA VAL A 93 9.93 1.76 0.35
C VAL A 93 11.32 1.35 -0.15
N TYR A 94 11.40 0.45 -1.13
CA TYR A 94 12.67 0.02 -1.70
C TYR A 94 13.46 1.19 -2.32
N ASN A 95 12.80 2.05 -3.10
CA ASN A 95 13.44 3.20 -3.71
C ASN A 95 13.92 4.21 -2.65
N SER A 96 13.12 4.47 -1.62
CA SER A 96 13.50 5.36 -0.52
C SER A 96 14.64 4.80 0.33
N LEU A 97 14.78 3.48 0.46
CA LEU A 97 15.96 2.86 1.08
C LEU A 97 17.22 3.11 0.27
N ILE A 98 17.17 2.90 -1.06
CA ILE A 98 18.31 3.18 -1.95
C ILE A 98 18.71 4.66 -1.88
N ALA A 99 17.71 5.55 -1.83
CA ALA A 99 17.92 6.99 -1.77
C ALA A 99 18.35 7.50 -0.37
N GLY A 100 18.33 6.65 0.66
CA GLY A 100 18.65 7.04 2.04
C GLY A 100 17.60 7.95 2.69
N GLU A 101 16.36 7.92 2.22
CA GLU A 101 15.26 8.79 2.66
C GLU A 101 14.54 8.28 3.93
N ILE A 102 14.81 7.04 4.34
CA ILE A 102 14.24 6.47 5.57
C ILE A 102 15.26 6.66 6.70
N GLU A 103 15.14 7.76 7.45
CA GLU A 103 16.13 8.23 8.42
C GLU A 103 16.51 7.19 9.50
N THR A 104 15.56 6.33 9.88
CA THR A 104 15.78 5.28 10.89
C THR A 104 16.64 4.13 10.35
N ILE A 105 16.85 4.03 9.03
CA ILE A 105 17.62 2.98 8.35
C ILE A 105 18.76 3.65 7.59
N LYS A 106 19.83 3.99 8.32
CA LYS A 106 21.00 4.67 7.77
C LYS A 106 21.92 3.72 7.02
N ASN A 107 22.48 4.19 5.90
CA ASN A 107 23.47 3.51 5.07
C ASN A 107 23.11 2.04 4.75
N PRO A 108 21.90 1.74 4.25
CA PRO A 108 21.54 0.38 3.91
C PRO A 108 22.36 -0.13 2.72
N TYR A 109 22.77 -1.40 2.78
CA TYR A 109 23.41 -2.11 1.67
C TYR A 109 22.84 -3.52 1.57
N ASP A 110 23.16 -4.24 0.48
CA ASP A 110 22.63 -5.58 0.22
C ASP A 110 21.08 -5.62 0.29
N ILE A 111 20.45 -4.63 -0.36
CA ILE A 111 19.00 -4.44 -0.33
C ILE A 111 18.34 -5.44 -1.29
N GLN A 112 17.51 -6.32 -0.75
CA GLN A 112 16.83 -7.39 -1.48
C GLN A 112 15.32 -7.25 -1.30
N ARG A 113 14.56 -7.45 -2.38
CA ARG A 113 13.09 -7.47 -2.36
C ARG A 113 12.59 -8.91 -2.36
N GLU A 114 11.41 -9.12 -1.80
CA GLU A 114 10.74 -10.42 -1.75
C GLU A 114 11.67 -11.51 -1.16
N PHE A 115 12.38 -11.17 -0.08
CA PHE A 115 13.41 -12.00 0.50
C PHE A 115 12.81 -13.25 1.15
N CYS A 116 13.20 -14.42 0.65
CA CYS A 116 12.68 -15.71 1.09
C CYS A 116 13.35 -16.17 2.38
N MET A 117 12.54 -16.64 3.32
CA MET A 117 12.97 -17.19 4.60
C MET A 117 12.23 -18.53 4.85
N PRO A 118 12.72 -19.38 5.76
CA PRO A 118 11.97 -20.59 6.12
C PRO A 118 10.53 -20.25 6.53
N GLY A 119 9.56 -20.78 5.79
CA GLY A 119 8.13 -20.63 6.08
C GLY A 119 7.49 -19.27 5.72
N THR A 120 8.26 -18.27 5.25
CA THR A 120 7.72 -16.95 4.93
C THR A 120 8.53 -16.19 3.90
N ARG A 121 7.96 -15.11 3.37
CA ARG A 121 8.66 -14.13 2.54
C ARG A 121 8.46 -12.76 3.14
N ILE A 122 9.54 -12.03 3.34
CA ILE A 122 9.52 -10.64 3.80
C ILE A 122 9.60 -9.72 2.58
N ASP A 123 8.92 -8.58 2.60
CA ASP A 123 8.87 -7.69 1.44
C ASP A 123 10.25 -7.12 1.09
N ILE A 124 11.02 -6.69 2.10
CA ILE A 124 12.36 -6.14 1.92
C ILE A 124 13.30 -6.62 3.03
N TYR A 125 14.51 -6.95 2.65
CA TYR A 125 15.65 -7.21 3.53
C TYR A 125 16.79 -6.25 3.16
N CYS A 126 17.52 -5.75 4.15
CA CYS A 126 18.79 -5.08 3.92
C CYS A 126 19.72 -5.24 5.12
N LYS A 127 21.00 -4.96 4.92
CA LYS A 127 21.99 -4.83 5.99
C LYS A 127 22.24 -3.35 6.29
N ASN A 128 22.56 -3.04 7.53
CA ASN A 128 23.30 -1.83 7.88
C ASN A 128 24.53 -2.22 8.70
N GLU A 129 25.36 -1.24 9.07
CA GLU A 129 26.61 -1.48 9.81
C GLU A 129 26.44 -2.26 11.14
N LYS A 130 25.22 -2.30 11.70
CA LYS A 130 24.94 -2.88 13.02
C LYS A 130 24.25 -4.24 12.95
N MET A 131 23.35 -4.44 12.00
CA MET A 131 22.50 -5.63 11.93
C MET A 131 21.73 -5.77 10.61
N ASP A 132 21.21 -6.97 10.40
CA ASP A 132 20.18 -7.26 9.42
C ASP A 132 18.86 -6.55 9.77
N VAL A 133 18.20 -6.01 8.75
CA VAL A 133 16.91 -5.31 8.84
C VAL A 133 15.89 -5.98 7.94
N TYR A 134 14.78 -6.39 8.54
CA TYR A 134 13.65 -7.06 7.88
C TYR A 134 12.45 -6.13 7.90
N ILE A 135 11.88 -5.84 6.73
CA ILE A 135 10.84 -4.83 6.57
C ILE A 135 9.64 -5.45 5.87
N GLU A 136 8.52 -5.52 6.59
CA GLU A 136 7.22 -5.86 6.06
C GLU A 136 6.47 -4.58 5.68
N VAL A 137 5.95 -4.49 4.47
CA VAL A 137 5.29 -3.29 3.94
C VAL A 137 3.79 -3.49 3.87
N LYS A 138 3.03 -2.50 4.35
CA LYS A 138 1.56 -2.48 4.27
C LYS A 138 1.08 -1.25 3.51
N SER A 139 0.33 -1.50 2.44
CA SER A 139 -0.37 -0.45 1.69
C SER A 139 -1.62 0.01 2.44
N VAL A 140 -1.70 1.29 2.78
CA VAL A 140 -2.82 1.89 3.52
C VAL A 140 -3.54 2.89 2.62
N THR A 141 -4.83 2.64 2.38
CA THR A 141 -5.68 3.46 1.51
C THR A 141 -6.98 3.91 2.16
N LEU A 142 -7.40 3.21 3.23
CA LEU A 142 -8.59 3.53 4.00
C LEU A 142 -8.36 4.83 4.79
N LEU A 143 -9.19 5.83 4.48
CA LEU A 143 -9.31 7.08 5.22
C LEU A 143 -10.65 7.09 5.97
N LYS A 144 -10.61 7.24 7.29
CA LYS A 144 -11.77 7.48 8.15
C LYS A 144 -11.51 8.74 8.97
N ASP A 145 -12.29 9.78 8.73
CA ASP A 145 -12.04 11.13 9.25
C ASP A 145 -10.62 11.60 8.90
N GLU A 146 -9.74 11.80 9.90
CA GLU A 146 -8.32 12.14 9.71
C GLU A 146 -7.37 10.92 9.80
N TYR A 147 -7.92 9.74 10.11
CA TYR A 147 -7.16 8.52 10.35
C TYR A 147 -6.95 7.71 9.08
N LEU A 148 -5.70 7.31 8.86
CA LEU A 148 -5.28 6.34 7.85
C LEU A 148 -5.22 4.97 8.52
N GLN A 149 -6.07 4.05 8.07
CA GLN A 149 -6.33 2.84 8.84
C GLN A 149 -5.95 1.56 8.10
N PHE A 150 -5.38 0.61 8.84
CA PHE A 150 -5.14 -0.75 8.36
C PHE A 150 -5.55 -1.79 9.41
N PRO A 151 -6.20 -2.90 9.02
CA PRO A 151 -6.64 -3.22 7.65
C PRO A 151 -8.03 -2.64 7.31
N ASP A 152 -8.44 -2.74 6.05
CA ASP A 152 -9.79 -2.44 5.57
C ASP A 152 -10.76 -3.64 5.63
N ALA A 153 -10.23 -4.81 6.02
CA ALA A 153 -10.94 -6.06 6.26
C ALA A 153 -10.10 -7.01 7.15
N PRO A 154 -10.70 -7.99 7.83
CA PRO A 154 -9.96 -8.99 8.59
C PRO A 154 -8.82 -9.65 7.80
N THR A 155 -7.63 -9.76 8.39
CA THR A 155 -6.39 -10.21 7.74
C THR A 155 -5.58 -11.19 8.62
N LEU A 156 -5.97 -12.47 8.57
CA LEU A 156 -5.18 -13.55 9.18
C LEU A 156 -3.74 -13.62 8.65
N ARG A 157 -3.53 -13.21 7.39
CA ARG A 157 -2.19 -13.12 6.81
C ARG A 157 -1.36 -12.02 7.46
N GLY A 158 -1.96 -10.84 7.71
CA GLY A 158 -1.27 -9.75 8.41
C GLY A 158 -0.86 -10.14 9.83
N VAL A 159 -1.72 -10.86 10.54
CA VAL A 159 -1.41 -11.41 11.89
C VAL A 159 -0.21 -12.35 11.83
N LYS A 160 -0.19 -13.32 10.90
CA LYS A 160 0.95 -14.23 10.72
C LYS A 160 2.26 -13.50 10.39
N HIS A 161 2.19 -12.43 9.60
CA HIS A 161 3.38 -11.64 9.28
C HIS A 161 3.91 -10.93 10.54
N LEU A 162 3.04 -10.43 11.42
CA LEU A 162 3.46 -9.86 12.71
C LEU A 162 4.11 -10.91 13.62
N ASP A 163 3.57 -12.13 13.70
CA ASP A 163 4.20 -13.22 14.45
C ASP A 163 5.62 -13.51 13.94
N HIS A 164 5.85 -13.49 12.63
CA HIS A 164 7.19 -13.65 12.06
C HIS A 164 8.12 -12.48 12.42
N LEU A 165 7.62 -11.24 12.45
CA LEU A 165 8.44 -10.09 12.86
C LEU A 165 8.83 -10.16 14.34
N ILE A 166 7.91 -10.60 15.21
CA ILE A 166 8.20 -10.85 16.63
C ILE A 166 9.29 -11.93 16.77
N GLU A 167 9.19 -13.02 16.02
CA GLU A 167 10.20 -14.08 16.04
C GLU A 167 11.59 -13.56 15.59
N LEU A 168 11.64 -12.70 14.56
CA LEU A 168 12.88 -12.05 14.15
C LEU A 168 13.48 -11.18 15.26
N LYS A 169 12.64 -10.43 16.00
CA LYS A 169 13.10 -9.67 17.17
C LYS A 169 13.70 -10.55 18.25
N ARG A 170 13.07 -11.68 18.55
CA ARG A 170 13.57 -12.67 19.54
C ARG A 170 14.92 -13.27 19.14
N GLN A 171 15.18 -13.38 17.84
CA GLN A 171 16.48 -13.79 17.30
C GLN A 171 17.53 -12.66 17.26
N GLY A 172 17.23 -11.50 17.84
CA GLY A 172 18.13 -10.34 17.89
C GLY A 172 18.26 -9.58 16.57
N LYS A 173 17.35 -9.82 15.61
CA LYS A 173 17.30 -9.09 14.33
C LYS A 173 16.49 -7.79 14.49
N ARG A 174 16.69 -6.84 13.56
CA ARG A 174 15.80 -5.67 13.46
C ARG A 174 14.62 -6.01 12.56
N ALA A 175 13.42 -5.86 13.09
CA ALA A 175 12.18 -6.13 12.37
C ALA A 175 11.32 -4.87 12.37
N ILE A 176 10.79 -4.52 11.20
CA ILE A 176 10.03 -3.30 10.95
C ILE A 176 8.75 -3.68 10.22
N ILE A 177 7.62 -3.15 10.66
CA ILE A 177 6.42 -3.05 9.84
C ILE A 177 6.23 -1.59 9.42
N LEU A 178 6.14 -1.37 8.10
CA LEU A 178 6.08 -0.04 7.50
C LEU A 178 4.76 0.14 6.75
N PHE A 179 3.93 1.06 7.22
CA PHE A 179 2.66 1.45 6.61
C PHE A 179 2.86 2.61 5.62
N VAL A 180 2.51 2.38 4.36
CA VAL A 180 2.55 3.38 3.29
C VAL A 180 1.13 3.90 3.07
N ALA A 181 0.84 5.05 3.65
CA ALA A 181 -0.44 5.73 3.52
C ALA A 181 -0.51 6.56 2.24
N GLN A 182 -1.63 6.44 1.52
CA GLN A 182 -1.74 6.98 0.16
C GLN A 182 -2.83 8.04 0.01
N HIS A 183 -3.67 8.25 1.04
CA HIS A 183 -4.71 9.26 0.98
C HIS A 183 -4.23 10.58 1.60
N PRO A 184 -4.07 11.68 0.83
CA PRO A 184 -3.39 12.89 1.29
C PRO A 184 -4.15 13.70 2.35
N LEU A 185 -5.45 13.49 2.51
CA LEU A 185 -6.25 14.07 3.60
C LEU A 185 -6.03 13.42 4.98
N GLY A 186 -5.34 12.27 5.04
CA GLY A 186 -5.04 11.61 6.29
C GLY A 186 -3.86 12.26 7.01
N GLN A 187 -3.92 12.27 8.34
CA GLN A 187 -2.93 12.95 9.19
C GLN A 187 -2.22 12.00 10.16
N ILE A 188 -2.91 10.94 10.60
CA ILE A 188 -2.42 10.02 11.63
C ILE A 188 -2.67 8.58 11.17
N PHE A 189 -1.69 7.70 11.33
CA PHE A 189 -1.90 6.27 11.13
C PHE A 189 -2.48 5.63 12.40
N LYS A 190 -3.48 4.76 12.24
CA LYS A 190 -4.08 4.01 13.34
C LYS A 190 -4.48 2.60 12.91
N ALA A 191 -4.23 1.61 13.76
CA ALA A 191 -4.74 0.26 13.54
C ALA A 191 -6.28 0.23 13.56
N ASN A 192 -6.89 -0.50 12.62
CA ASN A 192 -8.33 -0.56 12.52
C ASN A 192 -8.94 -1.63 13.44
N LEU A 193 -9.16 -1.27 14.71
CA LEU A 193 -9.75 -2.16 15.72
C LEU A 193 -11.16 -2.63 15.34
N GLU A 194 -11.96 -1.79 14.67
CA GLU A 194 -13.33 -2.12 14.26
C GLU A 194 -13.35 -3.23 13.20
N ASN A 195 -12.44 -3.17 12.21
CA ASN A 195 -12.38 -4.15 11.13
C ASN A 195 -11.60 -5.40 11.51
N ASP A 196 -10.54 -5.29 12.31
CA ASP A 196 -9.74 -6.45 12.72
C ASP A 196 -9.11 -6.24 14.11
N PRO A 197 -9.84 -6.60 15.18
CA PRO A 197 -9.30 -6.48 16.53
C PRO A 197 -8.14 -7.44 16.80
N VAL A 198 -8.06 -8.56 16.07
CA VAL A 198 -6.95 -9.52 16.21
C VAL A 198 -5.67 -8.90 15.67
N PHE A 199 -5.71 -8.29 14.48
CA PHE A 199 -4.57 -7.58 13.92
C PHE A 199 -4.14 -6.41 14.80
N ALA A 200 -5.08 -5.59 15.27
CA ALA A 200 -4.76 -4.43 16.12
C ALA A 200 -4.06 -4.85 17.42
N ASN A 201 -4.59 -5.87 18.12
CA ASN A 201 -3.97 -6.40 19.33
C ASN A 201 -2.59 -7.01 19.06
N LYS A 202 -2.44 -7.74 17.94
CA LYS A 202 -1.16 -8.32 17.55
C LYS A 202 -0.13 -7.26 17.17
N LEU A 203 -0.55 -6.14 16.57
CA LEU A 203 0.35 -5.02 16.26
C LEU A 203 0.88 -4.37 17.54
N LYS A 204 0.01 -4.21 18.55
CA LYS A 204 0.41 -3.75 19.88
C LYS A 204 1.40 -4.71 20.55
N GLU A 205 1.11 -6.01 20.55
CA GLU A 205 2.05 -7.04 21.03
C GLU A 205 3.39 -6.97 20.30
N ALA A 206 3.38 -6.81 18.97
CA ALA A 206 4.60 -6.69 18.19
C ALA A 206 5.44 -5.46 18.61
N GLN A 207 4.78 -4.33 18.89
CA GLN A 207 5.45 -3.14 19.42
C GLN A 207 6.10 -3.41 20.78
N GLU A 208 5.38 -4.07 21.69
CA GLU A 208 5.84 -4.43 23.03
C GLU A 208 7.06 -5.39 22.98
N GLU A 209 7.10 -6.29 21.99
CA GLU A 209 8.25 -7.18 21.71
C GLU A 209 9.39 -6.48 20.93
N GLY A 210 9.25 -5.19 20.64
CA GLY A 210 10.28 -4.35 20.04
C GLY A 210 10.33 -4.36 18.51
N VAL A 211 9.28 -4.83 17.82
CA VAL A 211 9.09 -4.59 16.38
C VAL A 211 8.87 -3.09 16.18
N GLU A 212 9.63 -2.49 15.28
CA GLU A 212 9.48 -1.07 14.98
C GLU A 212 8.30 -0.85 14.04
N ILE A 213 7.47 0.15 14.36
CA ILE A 213 6.31 0.50 13.57
C ILE A 213 6.56 1.87 12.95
N LEU A 214 6.58 1.91 11.62
CA LEU A 214 6.77 3.13 10.85
C LEU A 214 5.54 3.39 9.99
N ALA A 215 5.18 4.64 9.83
CA ALA A 215 4.14 5.07 8.91
C ALA A 215 4.63 6.27 8.11
N TYR A 216 4.45 6.22 6.79
CA TYR A 216 4.83 7.29 5.88
C TYR A 216 3.66 7.64 4.97
N MET A 217 3.48 8.94 4.74
CA MET A 217 2.63 9.43 3.67
C MET A 217 3.34 9.23 2.33
N ALA A 218 2.59 8.85 1.32
CA ALA A 218 3.05 8.74 -0.04
C ALA A 218 2.59 9.93 -0.90
N SER A 219 3.35 10.19 -1.96
CA SER A 219 3.07 11.19 -2.99
C SER A 219 1.67 10.98 -3.61
N SER A 220 0.92 12.06 -3.78
CA SER A 220 -0.43 12.02 -4.39
C SER A 220 -0.40 12.13 -5.92
N GLU A 221 0.77 12.37 -6.50
CA GLU A 221 0.99 12.47 -7.93
C GLU A 221 0.82 11.12 -8.63
N LEU A 222 0.33 11.17 -9.87
CA LEU A 222 0.22 9.99 -10.71
C LEU A 222 1.60 9.48 -11.11
N GLY A 223 1.82 8.17 -10.97
CA GLY A 223 3.01 7.49 -11.47
C GLY A 223 3.68 6.63 -10.40
N VAL A 224 5.01 6.79 -10.28
CA VAL A 224 5.78 6.08 -9.27
C VAL A 224 5.49 6.69 -7.91
N LEU A 225 4.96 5.87 -7.00
CA LEU A 225 4.70 6.24 -5.62
C LEU A 225 6.03 6.52 -4.90
N LYS A 226 6.11 7.66 -4.19
CA LYS A 226 7.28 8.06 -3.40
C LYS A 226 6.87 8.29 -1.95
N LEU A 227 7.72 7.94 -1.00
CA LEU A 227 7.52 8.34 0.38
C LEU A 227 7.78 9.85 0.53
N THR A 228 7.07 10.48 1.45
CA THR A 228 7.17 11.93 1.69
C THR A 228 7.56 12.19 3.14
N ASN A 229 6.59 12.40 4.03
CA ASN A 229 6.83 12.60 5.45
C ASN A 229 6.44 11.37 6.27
N SER A 230 7.08 11.20 7.42
CA SER A 230 6.60 10.28 8.46
C SER A 230 5.27 10.76 9.02
N LEU A 231 4.46 9.84 9.49
CA LEU A 231 3.16 10.10 10.11
C LEU A 231 3.21 9.78 11.60
N PRO A 232 2.52 10.55 12.44
CA PRO A 232 2.19 10.11 13.79
C PRO A 232 1.45 8.77 13.76
N ILE A 233 1.68 7.95 14.78
CA ILE A 233 1.11 6.61 14.91
C ILE A 233 0.35 6.53 16.23
N GLU A 234 -0.89 6.04 16.18
CA GLU A 234 -1.71 5.68 17.33
C GLU A 234 -1.96 4.16 17.32
N ILE A 235 -1.57 3.48 18.40
CA ILE A 235 -1.70 2.02 18.59
C ILE A 235 -2.68 1.73 19.71
#